data_AF-A0A645FL63-F1
#
_entry.id   AF-A0A645FL63-F1
#
_cell.length_a   1.000
_cell.length_b   1.000
_cell.length_c   1.000
_cell.angle_alpha   90.00
_cell.angle_beta   90.00
_cell.angle_gamma   90.00
#
_symmetry.space_group_name_H-M   'P 1'
#
loop_
_entity.id
_entity.type
_entity.pdbx_description
1 polymer ?
#
loop_
_entity_poly.entity_id
_entity_poly.type
_entity_poly.pdbx_seq_one_letter_code
_entity_poly.pdbx_strand_id
1 'polypeptide(L)'
;MLDELDDRYGEPPAAVRGLVDISLIRIVAAGLGIYEIGQRQDALLMYTDTLGRRDLTPLTRALPGRISLSRTAKPYLAVRLKPGEKPIEIMRKVFDVLNEAEK
;
A
#
# COMPACT_ATOMS: atom_id res chain seq x y z
N MET A 1 13.27 -10.66 -12.82
CA MET A 1 13.20 -9.18 -12.96
C MET A 1 14.21 -8.46 -12.06
N LEU A 2 14.35 -8.77 -10.76
CA LEU A 2 15.48 -8.26 -9.96
C LEU A 2 16.83 -8.92 -10.35
N ASP A 3 16.83 -10.21 -10.68
CA ASP A 3 18.05 -10.94 -11.13
C ASP A 3 18.71 -10.36 -12.39
N GLU A 4 17.94 -9.77 -13.32
CA GLU A 4 18.50 -9.22 -14.57
C GLU A 4 19.25 -7.89 -14.35
N LEU A 5 19.01 -7.22 -13.22
CA LEU A 5 19.64 -5.95 -12.86
C LEU A 5 20.95 -6.17 -12.08
N ASP A 6 21.00 -7.16 -11.20
CA ASP A 6 22.20 -7.48 -10.41
C ASP A 6 23.36 -7.94 -11.32
N ASP A 7 23.06 -8.68 -12.39
CA ASP A 7 24.09 -9.30 -13.25
C ASP A 7 24.72 -8.32 -14.28
N ARG A 8 24.10 -7.17 -14.52
CA ARG A 8 24.61 -6.14 -15.46
C ARG A 8 25.12 -4.86 -14.82
N TYR A 9 24.64 -4.52 -13.63
CA TYR A 9 24.89 -3.21 -13.02
C TYR A 9 25.49 -3.29 -11.61
N GLY A 10 25.72 -4.50 -11.06
CA GLY A 10 26.10 -4.69 -9.66
C GLY A 10 24.96 -4.32 -8.70
N GLU A 11 25.23 -4.26 -7.40
CA GLU A 11 24.22 -3.90 -6.40
C GLU A 11 23.67 -2.49 -6.66
N PRO A 12 22.38 -2.32 -6.98
CA PRO A 12 21.84 -1.02 -7.35
C PRO A 12 21.96 -0.02 -6.18
N PRO A 13 22.34 1.26 -6.41
CA PRO A 13 22.33 2.27 -5.36
C PRO A 13 20.97 2.36 -4.67
N ALA A 14 20.93 2.73 -3.38
CA ALA A 14 19.69 2.75 -2.59
C ALA A 14 18.55 3.54 -3.26
N ALA A 15 18.87 4.61 -3.99
CA ALA A 15 17.91 5.39 -4.76
C ALA A 15 17.23 4.58 -5.89
N VAL A 16 17.97 3.70 -6.55
CA VAL A 16 17.45 2.83 -7.64
C VAL A 16 16.54 1.75 -7.07
N ARG A 17 16.91 1.14 -5.93
CA ARG A 17 16.04 0.19 -5.22
C ARG A 17 14.72 0.84 -4.81
N GLY A 18 14.76 2.08 -4.32
CA GLY A 18 13.55 2.84 -3.99
C GLY A 18 12.61 3.03 -5.18
N LEU A 19 13.12 3.26 -6.39
CA LEU A 19 12.29 3.39 -7.60
C LEU A 19 11.67 2.06 -8.03
N VAL A 20 12.40 0.96 -7.92
CA VAL A 20 11.89 -0.40 -8.17
C VAL A 20 10.79 -0.75 -7.17
N ASP A 21 11.01 -0.47 -5.89
CA ASP A 21 10.04 -0.69 -4.81
C ASP A 21 8.74 0.10 -5.03
N ILE A 22 8.83 1.38 -5.38
CA ILE A 22 7.67 2.22 -5.71
C ILE A 22 6.93 1.67 -6.93
N SER A 23 7.66 1.20 -7.94
CA SER A 23 7.05 0.66 -9.16
C SER A 23 6.28 -0.63 -8.88
N LEU A 24 6.87 -1.55 -8.10
CA LEU A 24 6.20 -2.78 -7.68
C LEU A 24 4.94 -2.49 -6.85
N ILE A 25 5.03 -1.54 -5.92
CA ILE A 25 3.89 -1.10 -5.11
C ILE A 25 2.75 -0.56 -5.95
N ARG A 26 3.05 0.23 -6.98
CA ARG A 26 2.02 0.76 -7.89
C ARG A 26 1.33 -0.34 -8.68
N ILE A 27 2.06 -1.37 -9.12
CA ILE A 27 1.49 -2.51 -9.84
C ILE A 27 0.52 -3.28 -8.92
N VAL A 28 0.95 -3.60 -7.70
CA VAL A 28 0.10 -4.32 -6.73
C VAL A 28 -1.11 -3.47 -6.34
N ALA A 29 -0.92 -2.18 -6.06
CA ALA A 29 -2.00 -1.26 -5.73
C ALA A 29 -3.04 -1.18 -6.85
N ALA A 30 -2.60 -1.06 -8.11
CA ALA A 30 -3.50 -1.03 -9.25
C ALA A 30 -4.32 -2.33 -9.39
N GLY A 31 -3.71 -3.49 -9.15
CA GLY A 31 -4.41 -4.79 -9.11
C GLY A 31 -5.52 -4.85 -8.06
N LEU A 32 -5.32 -4.19 -6.92
CA LEU A 32 -6.29 -4.05 -5.83
C LEU A 32 -7.32 -2.92 -6.06
N GLY A 33 -7.32 -2.27 -7.22
CA GLY A 33 -8.21 -1.15 -7.53
C GLY A 33 -7.85 0.16 -6.81
N ILE A 34 -6.62 0.31 -6.35
CA ILE A 34 -6.08 1.55 -5.77
C ILE A 34 -5.36 2.32 -6.87
N TYR A 35 -5.94 3.46 -7.27
CA TYR A 35 -5.45 4.25 -8.39
C TYR A 35 -4.53 5.41 -7.98
N GLU A 36 -4.50 5.76 -6.70
CA GLU A 36 -3.62 6.80 -6.17
C GLU A 36 -3.28 6.54 -4.70
N ILE A 37 -2.05 6.86 -4.31
CA ILE A 37 -1.58 6.80 -2.93
C ILE A 37 -1.02 8.16 -2.54
N GLY A 38 -1.58 8.75 -1.49
CA GLY A 38 -1.10 9.98 -0.87
C GLY A 38 -0.68 9.74 0.58
N GLN A 39 0.03 10.70 1.14
CA GLN A 39 0.32 10.76 2.58
C GLN A 39 -0.08 12.13 3.12
N ARG A 40 -0.87 12.15 4.19
CA ARG A 40 -1.27 13.37 4.89
C ARG A 40 -1.03 13.19 6.38
N GLN A 41 -0.16 14.01 6.96
CA GLN A 41 0.24 13.90 8.36
C GLN A 41 0.70 12.47 8.70
N ASP A 42 0.02 11.83 9.64
CA ASP A 42 0.24 10.46 10.09
C ASP A 42 -0.66 9.44 9.37
N ALA A 43 -1.19 9.74 8.19
CA ALA A 43 -2.07 8.82 7.45
C ALA A 43 -1.62 8.59 6.02
N LEU A 44 -1.66 7.33 5.60
CA LEU A 44 -1.66 6.94 4.20
C LEU A 44 -3.09 6.97 3.68
N LEU A 45 -3.28 7.58 2.51
CA LEU A 45 -4.54 7.68 1.81
C LEU A 45 -4.44 6.86 0.53
N MET A 46 -5.18 5.76 0.45
CA MET A 46 -5.24 4.90 -0.72
C MET A 46 -6.59 5.16 -1.41
N TYR A 47 -6.57 5.90 -2.50
CA TYR A 47 -7.79 6.26 -3.22
C TYR A 47 -8.27 5.08 -4.07
N THR A 48 -9.55 4.74 -3.92
CA THR A 48 -10.15 3.53 -4.48
C THR A 48 -11.67 3.60 -4.37
N ASP A 49 -12.35 3.16 -5.43
CA ASP A 49 -13.82 3.10 -5.47
C ASP A 49 -14.34 1.67 -5.23
N THR A 50 -13.45 0.68 -5.16
CA THR A 50 -13.78 -0.75 -5.15
C THR A 50 -13.89 -1.34 -3.75
N LEU A 51 -13.18 -0.81 -2.75
CA LEU A 51 -13.15 -1.39 -1.41
C LEU A 51 -14.50 -1.30 -0.68
N GLY A 52 -14.95 -2.43 -0.16
CA GLY A 52 -16.21 -2.60 0.55
C GLY A 52 -16.05 -3.17 1.96
N ARG A 53 -17.18 -3.53 2.59
CA ARG A 53 -17.21 -4.07 3.95
C ARG A 53 -16.41 -5.37 4.13
N ARG A 54 -16.37 -6.21 3.07
CA ARG A 54 -15.66 -7.50 3.11
C ARG A 54 -14.16 -7.28 3.29
N ASP A 55 -13.61 -6.27 2.63
CA ASP A 55 -12.19 -5.92 2.68
C ASP A 55 -11.81 -5.21 3.99
N LEU A 56 -12.71 -4.39 4.53
CA LEU A 56 -12.46 -3.67 5.79
C LEU A 56 -12.38 -4.59 7.02
N THR A 57 -13.07 -5.73 7.00
CA THR A 57 -13.10 -6.65 8.14
C THR A 57 -11.72 -7.24 8.46
N PRO A 58 -10.98 -7.85 7.51
CA PRO A 58 -9.63 -8.33 7.79
C PRO A 58 -8.64 -7.18 8.03
N LEU A 59 -8.79 -6.04 7.36
CA LEU A 59 -7.95 -4.85 7.60
C LEU A 59 -8.06 -4.32 9.04
N THR A 60 -9.29 -4.19 9.55
CA THR A 60 -9.53 -3.71 10.93
C THR A 60 -9.01 -4.69 11.98
N ARG A 61 -8.95 -6.00 11.69
CA ARG A 61 -8.29 -6.99 12.55
C ARG A 61 -6.76 -6.86 12.51
N ALA A 62 -6.19 -6.71 11.32
CA ALA A 62 -4.74 -6.60 11.14
C ALA A 62 -4.14 -5.29 11.66
N LEU A 63 -4.95 -4.22 11.65
CA LEU A 63 -4.58 -2.84 12.00
C LEU A 63 -5.68 -2.18 12.87
N PRO A 64 -5.88 -2.64 14.12
CA PRO A 64 -6.98 -2.21 14.97
C PRO A 64 -6.91 -0.72 15.31
N GLY A 65 -8.03 -0.01 15.13
CA GLY A 65 -8.15 1.43 15.41
C GLY A 65 -7.39 2.33 14.42
N ARG A 66 -6.86 1.79 13.32
CA ARG A 66 -6.03 2.53 12.36
C ARG A 66 -6.67 2.72 10.98
N ILE A 67 -7.81 2.08 10.75
CA ILE A 67 -8.46 2.00 9.44
C ILE A 67 -9.73 2.85 9.43
N SER A 68 -9.89 3.67 8.39
CA SER A 68 -11.16 4.30 8.06
C SER A 68 -11.40 4.30 6.55
N LEU A 69 -12.66 4.22 6.13
CA LEU A 69 -13.06 4.37 4.73
C LEU A 69 -13.87 5.64 4.60
N SER A 70 -13.39 6.57 3.77
CA SER A 70 -14.15 7.75 3.37
C SER A 70 -14.72 7.53 1.98
N ARG A 71 -16.01 7.81 1.83
CA ARG A 71 -16.69 7.86 0.52
C ARG A 71 -17.13 9.28 0.15
N THR A 72 -16.88 10.25 1.03
CA THR A 72 -17.20 11.65 0.78
C THR A 72 -16.14 12.24 -0.15
N ALA A 73 -16.59 12.96 -1.19
CA ALA A 73 -15.75 13.47 -2.26
C ALA A 73 -15.02 12.34 -3.02
N LYS A 74 -13.69 12.29 -2.92
CA LYS A 74 -12.86 11.27 -3.57
C LYS A 74 -12.72 10.07 -2.61
N PRO A 75 -13.22 8.87 -2.94
CA PRO A 75 -13.16 7.72 -2.04
C PRO A 75 -11.74 7.26 -1.72
N TYR A 76 -11.47 6.98 -0.44
CA TYR A 76 -10.18 6.47 0.02
C TYR A 76 -10.27 5.62 1.27
N LEU A 77 -9.35 4.66 1.37
CA LEU A 77 -8.96 3.99 2.61
C LEU A 77 -7.87 4.82 3.30
N ALA A 78 -8.12 5.25 4.52
CA ALA A 78 -7.13 5.89 5.38
C ALA A 78 -6.51 4.86 6.32
N VAL A 79 -5.18 4.85 6.39
CA VAL A 79 -4.40 4.00 7.29
C VAL A 79 -3.48 4.87 8.13
N ARG A 80 -3.79 5.00 9.43
CA ARG A 80 -2.98 5.77 10.36
C ARG A 80 -1.64 5.07 10.60
N LEU A 81 -0.54 5.79 10.51
CA LEU A 81 0.83 5.40 10.85
C LEU A 81 1.10 5.69 12.33
N LYS A 82 1.83 4.80 12.99
CA LYS A 82 2.39 5.05 14.33
C LYS A 82 3.76 5.72 14.20
N PRO A 83 4.22 6.43 15.25
CA PRO A 83 5.58 6.97 15.28
C PRO A 83 6.63 5.88 14.99
N GLY A 84 7.55 6.16 14.08
CA GLY A 84 8.64 5.25 13.70
C GLY A 84 8.28 4.18 12.67
N GLU A 85 7.02 4.02 12.28
CA GLU A 85 6.66 3.08 11.21
C GLU A 85 7.02 3.63 9.84
N LYS A 86 7.57 2.77 8.98
CA LYS A 86 7.85 3.14 7.60
C LYS A 86 6.58 3.00 6.77
N PRO A 87 6.17 4.05 6.01
CA PRO A 87 5.01 4.01 5.14
C PRO A 87 4.96 2.78 4.23
N ILE A 88 6.11 2.41 3.66
CA ILE A 88 6.22 1.30 2.72
C ILE A 88 5.90 -0.06 3.34
N GLU A 89 6.30 -0.28 4.59
CA GLU A 89 6.03 -1.52 5.33
C GLU A 89 4.53 -1.62 5.65
N ILE A 90 3.90 -0.49 5.98
CA ILE A 90 2.45 -0.43 6.22
C ILE A 90 1.65 -0.63 4.93
N MET A 91 2.08 -0.05 3.81
CA MET A 91 1.44 -0.29 2.50
C MET A 91 1.47 -1.77 2.12
N ARG A 92 2.65 -2.42 2.23
CA ARG A 92 2.79 -3.87 1.95
C ARG A 92 1.83 -4.69 2.81
N LYS A 93 1.81 -4.44 4.12
CA LYS A 93 0.89 -5.13 5.04
C LYS A 93 -0.58 -4.96 4.66
N VAL A 94 -0.99 -3.78 4.21
CA VAL A 94 -2.36 -3.53 3.75
C VAL A 94 -2.67 -4.34 2.48
N PHE A 95 -1.75 -4.34 1.51
CA PHE A 95 -1.95 -5.08 0.26
C PHE A 95 -1.98 -6.59 0.48
N ASP A 96 -1.14 -7.12 1.36
CA ASP A 96 -1.15 -8.55 1.70
C ASP A 96 -2.50 -8.97 2.26
N VAL A 97 -3.06 -8.18 3.19
CA VAL A 97 -4.38 -8.45 3.78
C VAL A 97 -5.50 -8.37 2.75
N LEU A 98 -5.43 -7.43 1.80
CA LEU A 98 -6.42 -7.30 0.72
C LEU A 98 -6.33 -8.47 -0.28
N ASN A 99 -5.12 -8.86 -0.67
CA ASN A 99 -4.90 -10.02 -1.56
C ASN A 99 -5.38 -11.34 -0.93
N GLU A 100 -5.25 -11.49 0.39
CA GLU A 100 -5.79 -12.66 1.10
C GLU A 100 -7.31 -12.65 1.18
N ALA A 101 -7.94 -11.47 1.20
CA ALA A 101 -9.40 -11.33 1.27
C ALA A 101 -10.10 -11.60 -0.08
N GLU A 102 -9.39 -11.48 -1.20
CA GLU A 102 -9.90 -11.84 -2.53
C GLU A 102 -9.96 -13.36 -2.79
N LYS A 103 -9.24 -14.16 -1.98
CA LYS A 103 -9.23 -15.64 -2.07
C LYS A 103 -10.40 -16.26 -1.31
#